data_AF-A0A956UKK2-F1
#
_entry.id   AF-A0A956UKK2-F1
#
_cell.length_a   1.000
_cell.length_b   1.000
_cell.length_c   1.000
_cell.angle_alpha   90.00
_cell.angle_beta   90.00
_cell.angle_gamma   90.00
#
_symmetry.space_group_name_H-M   'P 1'
#
loop_
_entity.id
_entity.type
_entity.pdbx_description
1 polymer ?
#
loop_
_entity_poly.entity_id
_entity_poly.type
_entity_poly.pdbx_seq_one_letter_code
_entity_poly.pdbx_strand_id
1 'polypeptide(L)'
;MPDSRDRRAAEDERLFLSGPRSRWAELVRIFRIAWEFVRGFRGLHFVGPCVTVFGSARMHDGHPYYTLGREVGAAFSRAGFTVMTGGGPGIMEAANRGAREAGGASIGCTINLPFEQQGNPYLDKRVHFDHFFVRKVMLVKYSYAFIVLPGGFGTLDELFESATLIQTGIIHDFPVVLMGSEFWEP
;
A
#
# COMPACT_ATOMS: atom_id res chain seq x y z
N MET A 1 -4.94 0.67 24.73
CA MET A 1 -4.99 2.15 24.64
C MET A 1 -4.48 2.52 23.26
N PRO A 2 -5.11 3.46 22.52
CA PRO A 2 -4.56 3.91 21.22
C PRO A 2 -3.17 4.50 21.45
N ASP A 3 -2.22 4.22 20.56
CA ASP A 3 -0.86 4.76 20.67
C ASP A 3 -0.94 6.29 20.53
N SER A 4 -0.05 7.01 21.23
CA SER A 4 0.13 8.46 21.15
C SER A 4 0.25 8.99 19.71
N ARG A 5 0.72 8.16 18.78
CA ARG A 5 0.84 8.46 17.34
C ARG A 5 -0.50 8.42 16.60
N ASP A 6 -1.42 7.56 17.01
CA ASP A 6 -2.75 7.40 16.39
C ASP A 6 -3.63 8.62 16.60
N ARG A 7 -3.57 9.18 17.80
CA ARG A 7 -4.24 10.44 18.11
C ARG A 7 -3.74 11.55 17.19
N ARG A 8 -2.44 11.56 16.91
CA ARG A 8 -1.78 12.60 16.12
C ARG A 8 -2.14 12.54 14.63
N ALA A 9 -2.17 11.35 14.01
CA ALA A 9 -2.53 11.19 12.60
C ALA A 9 -4.02 11.52 12.35
N ALA A 10 -4.92 11.02 13.20
CA ALA A 10 -6.34 11.32 13.12
C ALA A 10 -6.66 12.80 13.45
N GLU A 11 -5.90 13.42 14.36
CA GLU A 11 -5.95 14.87 14.59
C GLU A 11 -5.44 15.66 13.39
N ASP A 12 -4.32 15.28 12.78
CA ASP A 12 -3.75 15.98 11.63
C ASP A 12 -4.68 15.97 10.40
N GLU A 13 -5.43 14.88 10.19
CA GLU A 13 -6.40 14.75 9.10
C GLU A 13 -7.72 15.47 9.41
N ARG A 14 -8.22 15.42 10.66
CA ARG A 14 -9.34 16.28 11.09
C ARG A 14 -9.00 17.77 11.00
N LEU A 15 -7.76 18.12 11.33
CA LEU A 15 -7.21 19.48 11.20
C LEU A 15 -6.94 19.88 9.73
N PHE A 16 -6.94 18.94 8.79
CA PHE A 16 -6.85 19.23 7.36
C PHE A 16 -8.20 19.74 6.83
N LEU A 17 -9.30 19.15 7.29
CA LEU A 17 -10.66 19.49 6.85
C LEU A 17 -11.26 20.68 7.62
N SER A 18 -10.55 21.25 8.60
CA SER A 18 -11.04 22.37 9.42
C SER A 18 -10.99 23.74 8.74
N GLY A 19 -10.65 23.81 7.45
CA GLY A 19 -10.53 25.07 6.70
C GLY A 19 -9.18 25.78 6.87
N PRO A 20 -9.09 27.05 6.44
CA PRO A 20 -7.82 27.78 6.36
C PRO A 20 -7.17 27.97 7.74
N ARG A 21 -5.89 27.60 7.87
CA ARG A 21 -5.10 27.82 9.09
C ARG A 21 -4.13 28.98 8.95
N SER A 22 -3.40 29.28 10.04
CA SER A 22 -2.35 30.29 9.99
C SER A 22 -1.26 29.88 8.98
N ARG A 23 -0.71 30.87 8.27
CA ARG A 23 0.36 30.65 7.28
C ARG A 23 1.55 29.87 7.86
N TRP A 24 1.84 30.06 9.15
CA TRP A 24 2.90 29.34 9.85
C TRP A 24 2.56 27.86 10.06
N ALA A 25 1.34 27.53 10.47
CA ALA A 25 0.91 26.15 10.63
C ALA A 25 0.94 25.40 9.29
N GLU A 26 0.49 26.05 8.21
CA GLU A 26 0.58 25.49 6.85
C GLU A 26 2.03 25.27 6.40
N LEU A 27 2.93 26.23 6.69
CA LEU A 27 4.35 26.10 6.36
C LEU A 27 5.00 24.90 7.08
N VAL A 28 4.77 24.75 8.39
CA VAL A 28 5.28 23.60 9.15
C VAL A 28 4.72 22.28 8.60
N ARG A 29 3.44 22.28 8.19
CA ARG A 29 2.80 21.11 7.58
C ARG A 29 3.45 20.73 6.25
N ILE A 30 3.74 21.70 5.37
CA ILE A 30 4.45 21.48 4.10
C ILE A 30 5.79 20.78 4.36
N PHE A 31 6.58 21.28 5.32
CA PHE A 31 7.86 20.65 5.65
C PHE A 31 7.71 19.22 6.16
N ARG A 32 6.67 18.93 6.96
CA ARG A 32 6.40 17.57 7.45
C ARG A 32 6.03 16.62 6.30
N ILE A 33 5.17 17.05 5.38
CA ILE A 33 4.80 16.28 4.19
C ILE A 33 6.04 16.06 3.29
N ALA A 34 6.83 17.11 3.04
CA ALA A 34 8.04 17.01 2.24
C ALA A 34 9.07 16.05 2.86
N TRP A 35 9.23 16.09 4.19
CA TRP A 35 10.08 15.14 4.90
C TRP A 35 9.61 13.69 4.74
N GLU A 36 8.29 13.47 4.76
CA GLU A 36 7.72 12.16 4.52
C GLU A 36 8.00 11.66 3.09
N PHE A 37 7.91 12.52 2.08
CA PHE A 37 8.34 12.19 0.71
C PHE A 37 9.82 11.78 0.68
N VAL A 38 10.71 12.56 1.30
CA VAL A 38 12.15 12.24 1.36
C VAL A 38 12.37 10.87 2.02
N ARG A 39 11.67 10.60 3.13
CA ARG A 39 11.76 9.31 3.83
C ARG A 39 11.25 8.15 2.96
N GLY A 40 10.13 8.33 2.26
CA GLY A 40 9.57 7.34 1.34
C GLY A 40 10.54 7.05 0.18
N PHE A 41 11.05 8.08 -0.49
CA PHE A 41 11.98 7.91 -1.60
C PHE A 41 13.27 7.20 -1.19
N ARG A 42 13.85 7.57 -0.04
CA ARG A 42 15.04 6.89 0.50
C ARG A 42 14.74 5.47 0.95
N GLY A 43 13.57 5.26 1.55
CA GLY A 43 13.10 3.96 2.01
C GLY A 43 12.93 2.98 0.85
N LEU A 44 12.48 3.44 -0.30
CA LEU A 44 12.18 2.59 -1.46
C LEU A 44 13.23 2.69 -2.58
N HIS A 45 14.32 3.42 -2.38
CA HIS A 45 15.31 3.66 -3.43
C HIS A 45 15.92 2.39 -4.06
N PHE A 46 16.12 1.34 -3.25
CA PHE A 46 16.81 0.11 -3.65
C PHE A 46 15.90 -1.12 -3.73
N VAL A 47 14.60 -0.93 -4.00
CA VAL A 47 13.65 -2.05 -4.01
C VAL A 47 13.71 -2.93 -5.27
N GLY A 48 14.42 -2.49 -6.31
CA GLY A 48 14.52 -3.23 -7.58
C GLY A 48 13.19 -3.27 -8.34
N PRO A 49 13.06 -4.18 -9.32
CA PRO A 49 11.78 -4.44 -10.00
C PRO A 49 10.73 -4.83 -8.97
N CYS A 50 9.59 -4.16 -8.96
CA CYS A 50 8.59 -4.35 -7.91
C CYS A 50 7.17 -4.34 -8.48
N VAL A 51 6.29 -5.14 -7.87
CA VAL A 51 4.85 -5.13 -8.12
C VAL A 51 4.12 -4.84 -6.82
N THR A 52 3.03 -4.08 -6.89
CA THR A 52 2.18 -3.87 -5.71
C THR A 52 0.97 -4.79 -5.76
N VAL A 53 0.72 -5.47 -4.65
CA VAL A 53 -0.45 -6.33 -4.47
C VAL A 53 -1.43 -5.68 -3.50
N PHE A 54 -2.67 -5.53 -3.95
CA PHE A 54 -3.79 -5.01 -3.18
C PHE A 54 -4.83 -6.10 -2.91
N GLY A 55 -5.56 -5.98 -1.81
CA GLY A 55 -6.67 -6.86 -1.50
C GLY A 55 -7.21 -6.65 -0.09
N SER A 56 -8.24 -7.42 0.27
CA SER A 56 -8.91 -7.32 1.56
C SER A 56 -7.97 -7.54 2.74
N ALA A 57 -8.05 -6.64 3.74
CA ALA A 57 -7.42 -6.85 5.05
C ALA A 57 -8.14 -7.89 5.93
N ARG A 58 -9.34 -8.35 5.51
CA ARG A 58 -10.27 -9.15 6.32
C ARG A 58 -10.34 -10.63 5.93
N MET A 59 -9.70 -11.02 4.82
CA MET A 59 -9.68 -12.41 4.35
C MET A 59 -8.40 -13.06 4.84
N HIS A 60 -8.51 -13.97 5.82
CA HIS A 60 -7.37 -14.61 6.49
C HIS A 60 -7.08 -16.03 5.96
N ASP A 61 -6.08 -16.68 6.56
CA ASP A 61 -5.67 -18.05 6.23
C ASP A 61 -6.88 -19.00 6.25
N GLY A 62 -6.98 -19.84 5.22
CA GLY A 62 -8.14 -20.69 4.93
C GLY A 62 -9.14 -20.12 3.91
N HIS A 63 -9.14 -18.81 3.63
CA HIS A 63 -9.96 -18.24 2.56
C HIS A 63 -9.31 -18.50 1.18
N PRO A 64 -10.07 -18.89 0.12
CA PRO A 64 -9.50 -19.13 -1.22
C PRO A 64 -8.66 -17.96 -1.76
N TYR A 65 -9.14 -16.72 -1.59
CA TYR A 65 -8.38 -15.53 -1.98
C TYR A 65 -7.13 -15.24 -1.14
N TYR A 66 -7.04 -15.75 0.09
CA TYR A 66 -5.79 -15.69 0.85
C TYR A 66 -4.76 -16.63 0.21
N THR A 67 -5.14 -17.86 -0.11
CA THR A 67 -4.27 -18.80 -0.83
C THR A 67 -3.82 -18.22 -2.18
N LEU A 68 -4.75 -17.65 -2.94
CA LEU A 68 -4.42 -16.96 -4.20
C LEU A 68 -3.43 -15.82 -3.99
N GLY A 69 -3.61 -14.99 -2.95
CA GLY A 69 -2.67 -13.91 -2.63
C GLY A 69 -1.26 -14.43 -2.34
N ARG A 70 -1.15 -15.54 -1.62
CA ARG A 70 0.12 -16.22 -1.34
C ARG A 70 0.77 -16.77 -2.60
N GLU A 71 -0.01 -17.38 -3.49
CA GLU A 71 0.48 -17.87 -4.79
C GLU A 71 0.98 -16.74 -5.68
N VAL A 72 0.24 -15.63 -5.74
CA VAL A 72 0.63 -14.41 -6.47
C VAL A 72 1.96 -13.89 -5.94
N GLY A 73 2.10 -13.70 -4.62
CA GLY A 73 3.35 -13.24 -4.02
C GLY A 73 4.53 -14.15 -4.35
N ALA A 74 4.34 -15.46 -4.25
CA ALA A 74 5.37 -16.44 -4.55
C ALA A 74 5.75 -16.46 -6.04
N ALA A 75 4.78 -16.30 -6.95
CA ALA A 75 5.02 -16.27 -8.39
C ALA A 75 5.86 -15.06 -8.81
N PHE A 76 5.53 -13.86 -8.31
CA PHE A 76 6.30 -12.64 -8.61
C PHE A 76 7.71 -12.68 -8.02
N SER A 77 7.87 -13.19 -6.79
CA SER A 77 9.20 -13.41 -6.21
C SER A 77 10.05 -14.35 -7.04
N ARG A 78 9.50 -15.49 -7.51
CA ARG A 78 10.23 -16.42 -8.39
C ARG A 78 10.60 -15.81 -9.74
N ALA A 79 9.81 -14.84 -10.22
CA ALA A 79 10.10 -14.07 -11.42
C ALA A 79 11.11 -12.93 -11.20
N GLY A 80 11.64 -12.77 -9.98
CA GLY A 80 12.65 -11.75 -9.65
C GLY A 80 12.07 -10.38 -9.28
N PHE A 81 10.77 -10.28 -9.03
CA PHE A 81 10.14 -9.06 -8.55
C PHE A 81 10.09 -9.02 -7.02
N THR A 82 10.35 -7.85 -6.47
CA THR A 82 9.96 -7.47 -5.12
C THR A 82 8.44 -7.36 -5.03
N VAL A 83 7.87 -7.86 -3.93
CA VAL A 83 6.44 -7.74 -3.67
C VAL A 83 6.21 -6.64 -2.63
N MET A 84 5.49 -5.59 -3.04
CA MET A 84 5.08 -4.50 -2.17
C MET A 84 3.58 -4.58 -1.86
N THR A 85 3.20 -4.25 -0.63
CA THR A 85 1.80 -4.17 -0.21
C THR A 85 1.58 -2.99 0.73
N GLY A 86 0.35 -2.79 1.21
CA GLY A 86 0.06 -1.89 2.32
C GLY A 86 0.61 -2.35 3.68
N GLY A 87 1.14 -3.57 3.76
CA GLY A 87 1.72 -4.16 4.97
C GLY A 87 0.72 -4.58 6.04
N GLY A 88 -0.59 -4.46 5.79
CA GLY A 88 -1.65 -4.89 6.71
C GLY A 88 -1.87 -6.42 6.72
N PRO A 89 -2.89 -6.90 7.45
CA PRO A 89 -3.26 -8.30 7.51
C PRO A 89 -3.99 -8.75 6.22
N GLY A 90 -4.48 -9.99 6.22
CA GLY A 90 -5.34 -10.54 5.18
C GLY A 90 -4.58 -10.81 3.87
N ILE A 91 -5.12 -10.37 2.73
CA ILE A 91 -4.50 -10.62 1.42
C ILE A 91 -3.13 -9.94 1.29
N MET A 92 -2.96 -8.76 1.89
CA MET A 92 -1.66 -8.08 1.91
C MET A 92 -0.61 -8.97 2.61
N GLU A 93 -0.96 -9.52 3.77
CA GLU A 93 -0.13 -10.49 4.47
C GLU A 93 0.12 -11.74 3.61
N ALA A 94 -0.90 -12.28 2.95
CA ALA A 94 -0.77 -13.46 2.11
C ALA A 94 0.28 -13.25 1.01
N ALA A 95 0.21 -12.12 0.30
CA ALA A 95 1.17 -11.77 -0.74
C ALA A 95 2.59 -11.60 -0.18
N ASN A 96 2.74 -10.89 0.94
CA ASN A 96 4.05 -10.75 1.61
C ASN A 96 4.61 -12.11 2.07
N ARG A 97 3.76 -12.97 2.64
CA ARG A 97 4.12 -14.31 3.07
C ARG A 97 4.60 -15.16 1.91
N GLY A 98 3.81 -15.23 0.83
CA GLY A 98 4.17 -15.98 -0.36
C GLY A 98 5.47 -15.49 -0.99
N ALA A 99 5.67 -14.18 -1.03
CA ALA A 99 6.89 -13.58 -1.53
C ALA A 99 8.14 -14.01 -0.73
N ARG A 100 8.03 -13.93 0.60
CA ARG A 100 9.12 -14.25 1.53
C ARG A 100 9.44 -15.75 1.56
N GLU A 101 8.42 -16.60 1.55
CA GLU A 101 8.59 -18.06 1.49
C GLU A 101 9.22 -18.54 0.18
N ALA A 102 9.02 -17.78 -0.91
CA ALA A 102 9.70 -18.01 -2.18
C ALA A 102 11.13 -17.42 -2.24
N GLY A 103 11.62 -16.82 -1.15
CA GLY A 103 12.96 -16.23 -1.06
C GLY A 103 13.11 -14.86 -1.74
N GLY A 104 12.01 -14.20 -2.12
CA GLY A 104 12.01 -12.85 -2.68
C GLY A 104 11.84 -11.77 -1.61
N ALA A 105 12.07 -10.51 -2.00
CA ALA A 105 11.95 -9.36 -1.10
C ALA A 105 10.47 -8.98 -0.86
N SER A 106 10.11 -8.80 0.41
CA SER A 106 8.76 -8.44 0.83
C SER A 106 8.72 -7.09 1.55
N ILE A 107 7.96 -6.14 0.99
CA ILE A 107 7.91 -4.74 1.46
C ILE A 107 6.48 -4.35 1.84
N GLY A 108 6.35 -3.60 2.93
CA GLY A 108 5.07 -3.04 3.38
C GLY A 108 5.12 -1.53 3.55
N CYS A 109 4.25 -0.84 2.82
CA CYS A 109 4.02 0.60 2.93
C CYS A 109 2.87 0.86 3.90
N THR A 110 3.15 0.88 5.21
CA THR A 110 2.13 0.94 6.27
C THR A 110 1.65 2.36 6.53
N ILE A 111 0.42 2.51 7.04
CA ILE A 111 -0.12 3.78 7.51
C ILE A 111 -0.80 3.56 8.88
N ASN A 112 -0.83 4.58 9.74
CA ASN A 112 -1.53 4.46 11.02
C ASN A 112 -3.04 4.45 10.78
N LEU A 113 -3.67 3.30 11.00
CA LEU A 113 -5.13 3.17 11.09
C LEU A 113 -5.52 2.69 12.47
N PRO A 114 -6.72 3.03 12.97
CA PRO A 114 -7.16 2.62 14.32
C PRO A 114 -7.09 1.11 14.60
N PHE A 115 -7.14 0.28 13.55
CA PHE A 115 -7.18 -1.18 13.66
C PHE A 115 -6.03 -1.91 12.94
N GLU A 116 -5.23 -1.22 12.10
CA GLU A 116 -4.10 -1.81 11.34
C GLU A 116 -2.76 -1.24 11.81
N GLN A 117 -2.50 -1.37 13.11
CA GLN A 117 -1.38 -0.72 13.79
C GLN A 117 -0.01 -1.38 13.51
N GLN A 118 0.00 -2.70 13.32
CA GLN A 118 1.24 -3.46 13.17
C GLN A 118 1.31 -4.05 11.77
N GLY A 119 2.42 -3.75 11.07
CA GLY A 119 2.71 -4.42 9.81
C GLY A 119 2.86 -5.93 10.01
N ASN A 120 2.42 -6.72 9.03
CA ASN A 120 2.40 -8.17 9.11
C ASN A 120 3.82 -8.77 9.29
N PRO A 121 3.95 -10.01 9.83
CA PRO A 121 5.24 -10.58 10.23
C PRO A 121 6.11 -11.04 9.05
N TYR A 122 5.63 -10.93 7.82
CA TYR A 122 6.33 -11.37 6.60
C TYR A 122 6.97 -10.21 5.83
N LEU A 123 7.10 -9.04 6.45
CA LEU A 123 7.75 -7.87 5.88
C LEU A 123 9.24 -7.88 6.21
N ASP A 124 10.09 -7.90 5.19
CA ASP A 124 11.54 -7.69 5.35
C ASP A 124 11.84 -6.21 5.57
N LYS A 125 11.05 -5.33 4.93
CA LYS A 125 11.14 -3.89 5.08
C LYS A 125 9.77 -3.25 5.26
N ARG A 126 9.70 -2.33 6.22
CA ARG A 126 8.51 -1.51 6.48
C ARG A 126 8.83 -0.05 6.22
N VAL A 127 8.06 0.60 5.36
CA VAL A 127 8.10 2.05 5.14
C VAL A 127 6.79 2.61 5.64
N HIS A 128 6.85 3.26 6.79
CA HIS A 128 5.66 3.83 7.41
C HIS A 128 5.22 5.13 6.70
N PHE A 129 3.97 5.55 6.81
CA PHE A 129 3.45 6.83 6.32
C PHE A 129 2.41 7.39 7.30
N ASP A 130 2.35 8.71 7.39
CA ASP A 130 1.35 9.49 8.13
C ASP A 130 0.24 9.99 7.18
N HIS A 131 0.55 10.24 5.90
CA HIS A 131 -0.38 10.78 4.91
C HIS A 131 -0.70 9.78 3.80
N PHE A 132 -1.99 9.53 3.55
CA PHE A 132 -2.47 8.61 2.50
C PHE A 132 -1.93 8.93 1.11
N PHE A 133 -2.00 10.20 0.70
CA PHE A 133 -1.55 10.60 -0.63
C PHE A 133 -0.05 10.39 -0.84
N VAL A 134 0.79 10.56 0.19
CA VAL A 134 2.22 10.29 0.07
C VAL A 134 2.46 8.80 -0.12
N ARG A 135 1.76 7.96 0.66
CA ARG A 135 1.80 6.50 0.53
C ARG A 135 1.40 6.06 -0.88
N LYS A 136 0.29 6.57 -1.40
CA LYS A 136 -0.21 6.26 -2.76
C LYS A 136 0.82 6.56 -3.84
N VAL A 137 1.44 7.74 -3.80
CA VAL A 137 2.53 8.10 -4.73
C VAL A 137 3.67 7.08 -4.67
N MET A 138 4.04 6.60 -3.47
CA MET A 138 5.11 5.60 -3.34
C MET A 138 4.73 4.23 -3.92
N LEU A 139 3.48 3.80 -3.74
CA LEU A 139 2.98 2.53 -4.29
C LEU A 139 3.02 2.56 -5.82
N VAL A 140 2.56 3.65 -6.44
CA VAL A 140 2.59 3.80 -7.91
C VAL A 140 4.02 3.95 -8.42
N LYS A 141 4.81 4.88 -7.88
CA LYS A 141 6.15 5.24 -8.40
C LYS A 141 7.11 4.07 -8.48
N TYR A 142 7.08 3.18 -7.49
CA TYR A 142 8.05 2.08 -7.39
C TYR A 142 7.53 0.77 -7.97
N SER A 143 6.29 0.72 -8.47
CA SER A 143 5.73 -0.49 -9.06
C SER A 143 5.79 -0.47 -10.58
N TYR A 144 5.89 -1.66 -11.16
CA TYR A 144 5.74 -1.89 -12.61
C TYR A 144 4.32 -2.31 -12.98
N ALA A 145 3.59 -2.88 -12.04
CA ALA A 145 2.22 -3.33 -12.22
C ALA A 145 1.49 -3.41 -10.88
N PHE A 146 0.16 -3.34 -10.94
CA PHE A 146 -0.73 -3.60 -9.81
C PHE A 146 -1.49 -4.90 -10.00
N ILE A 147 -1.49 -5.71 -8.95
CA ILE A 147 -2.25 -6.95 -8.86
C ILE A 147 -3.32 -6.76 -7.80
N VAL A 148 -4.57 -6.76 -8.22
CA VAL A 148 -5.72 -6.40 -7.39
C VAL A 148 -6.53 -7.66 -7.13
N LEU A 149 -6.41 -8.19 -5.92
CA LEU A 149 -7.23 -9.28 -5.44
C LEU A 149 -8.53 -8.74 -4.80
N PRO A 150 -9.52 -9.60 -4.54
CA PRO A 150 -10.80 -9.21 -3.95
C PRO A 150 -10.63 -8.39 -2.66
N GLY A 151 -11.34 -7.27 -2.59
CA GLY A 151 -11.13 -6.27 -1.55
C GLY A 151 -12.27 -5.28 -1.38
N GLY A 152 -12.16 -4.46 -0.33
CA GLY A 152 -13.15 -3.42 -0.03
C GLY A 152 -12.74 -2.05 -0.58
N PHE A 153 -13.21 -0.98 0.08
CA PHE A 153 -12.98 0.39 -0.38
C PHE A 153 -11.52 0.78 -0.57
N GLY A 154 -10.61 0.37 0.31
CA GLY A 154 -9.18 0.68 0.13
C GLY A 154 -8.61 0.04 -1.15
N THR A 155 -9.05 -1.17 -1.49
CA THR A 155 -8.65 -1.84 -2.73
C THR A 155 -9.26 -1.16 -3.95
N LEU A 156 -10.53 -0.77 -3.87
CA LEU A 156 -11.22 -0.06 -4.95
C LEU A 156 -10.66 1.35 -5.18
N ASP A 157 -10.27 2.05 -4.12
CA ASP A 157 -9.64 3.37 -4.18
C ASP A 157 -8.35 3.32 -5.02
N GLU A 158 -7.45 2.38 -4.71
CA GLU A 158 -6.20 2.18 -5.46
C GLU A 158 -6.47 1.73 -6.91
N LEU A 159 -7.48 0.87 -7.13
CA LEU A 159 -7.89 0.44 -8.46
C LEU A 159 -8.38 1.62 -9.33
N PHE A 160 -9.32 2.42 -8.82
CA PHE A 160 -9.88 3.54 -9.58
C PHE A 160 -8.90 4.70 -9.73
N GLU A 161 -8.02 4.94 -8.75
CA GLU A 161 -6.93 5.90 -8.89
C GLU A 161 -6.03 5.50 -10.05
N SER A 162 -5.60 4.23 -10.10
CA SER A 162 -4.75 3.70 -11.18
C SER A 162 -5.43 3.79 -12.53
N ALA A 163 -6.71 3.40 -12.62
CA ALA A 163 -7.49 3.51 -13.83
C ALA A 163 -7.58 4.97 -14.31
N THR A 164 -7.77 5.91 -13.40
CA THR A 164 -7.82 7.35 -13.71
C THR A 164 -6.47 7.84 -14.23
N LEU A 165 -5.35 7.46 -13.59
CA LEU A 165 -4.01 7.85 -14.01
C LEU A 165 -3.66 7.30 -15.40
N ILE A 166 -4.07 6.07 -15.71
CA ILE A 166 -3.89 5.45 -17.05
C ILE A 166 -4.75 6.18 -18.08
N GLN A 167 -6.04 6.37 -17.79
CA GLN A 167 -6.99 7.02 -18.70
C GLN A 167 -6.56 8.45 -19.05
N THR A 168 -6.00 9.18 -18.08
CA THR A 168 -5.55 10.56 -18.26
C THR A 168 -4.15 10.67 -18.88
N GLY A 169 -3.45 9.54 -19.08
CA GLY A 169 -2.08 9.52 -19.61
C GLY A 169 -1.04 10.07 -18.65
N ILE A 170 -1.32 10.13 -17.35
CA ILE A 170 -0.31 10.48 -16.34
C ILE A 170 0.68 9.33 -16.15
N ILE A 171 0.21 8.08 -16.27
CA ILE A 171 1.06 6.89 -16.33
C ILE A 171 0.81 6.12 -17.63
N HIS A 172 1.90 5.60 -18.21
CA HIS A 172 1.89 4.81 -19.44
C HIS A 172 2.46 3.43 -19.16
N ASP A 173 2.05 2.43 -19.96
CA ASP A 173 2.56 1.05 -19.90
C ASP A 173 2.51 0.42 -18.50
N PHE A 174 1.44 0.69 -17.75
CA PHE A 174 1.25 0.23 -16.38
C PHE A 174 0.12 -0.80 -16.29
N PRO A 175 0.41 -2.12 -16.21
CA PRO A 175 -0.61 -3.14 -16.13
C PRO A 175 -1.34 -3.11 -14.78
N VAL A 176 -2.67 -3.20 -14.83
CA VAL A 176 -3.53 -3.42 -13.66
C VAL A 176 -4.29 -4.73 -13.88
N VAL A 177 -4.03 -5.73 -13.05
CA VAL A 177 -4.57 -7.09 -13.20
C VAL A 177 -5.54 -7.38 -12.05
N LEU A 178 -6.80 -7.63 -12.39
CA LEU A 178 -7.81 -8.08 -11.44
C LEU A 178 -7.77 -9.60 -11.31
N MET A 179 -7.57 -10.09 -10.09
CA MET A 179 -7.50 -11.52 -9.78
C MET A 179 -8.78 -11.98 -9.08
N GLY A 180 -9.23 -13.21 -9.37
CA GLY A 180 -10.48 -13.76 -8.85
C GLY A 180 -11.70 -13.23 -9.61
N SER A 181 -11.82 -13.59 -10.89
CA SER A 181 -12.85 -13.08 -11.82
C SER A 181 -14.26 -13.12 -11.24
N GLU A 182 -14.63 -14.20 -10.55
CA GLU A 182 -15.95 -14.38 -9.93
C GLU A 182 -16.33 -13.24 -8.96
N PHE A 183 -15.35 -12.62 -8.29
CA PHE A 183 -15.62 -11.48 -7.39
C PHE A 183 -15.90 -10.18 -8.15
N TRP A 184 -15.34 -10.03 -9.35
CA TRP A 184 -15.43 -8.81 -10.15
C TRP A 184 -16.57 -8.85 -11.17
N GLU A 185 -17.29 -9.98 -11.24
CA GLU A 185 -18.52 -10.08 -12.01
C GLU A 185 -19.64 -9.25 -11.36
N PRO A 186 -20.53 -8.61 -12.15
CA PRO A 186 -21.62 -7.75 -11.64
C PRO A 186 -22.69 -8.47 -10.81
#